data_AF-A0A6P8LE98-F1
#
_entry.id   AF-A0A6P8LE98-F1
#
_cell.length_a   1.000
_cell.length_b   1.000
_cell.length_c   1.000
_cell.angle_alpha   90.00
_cell.angle_beta   90.00
_cell.angle_gamma   90.00
#
_symmetry.space_group_name_H-M   'P 1'
#
loop_
_entity.id
_entity.type
_entity.pdbx_description
1 polymer ?
#
loop_
_entity_poly.entity_id
_entity_poly.type
_entity_poly.pdbx_seq_one_letter_code
_entity_poly.pdbx_strand_id
1 'polypeptide(L)'
;MDACNLVNKKKEQSVLYASFPEMSNLCCAICEIDFVEVHDASAKSNFHWQTIKCRLLIHLISDVIASPVMGTERYIFVITHKQFSQNGRLEQILRNFKLVYQGSRPVTTEVYKSCLRYTMQTKIAPLWNKVDDYFVQGKNFYNFIEGTRALKLDILIEDRKMCLQLHAEILKIPYIKLEDYLSPSIISHFLADPKGYVDLSRYNLPFVYVLPSTKKGKLLSVSKELPAKCAFKDYDQLRRHWKNMV
;
A
#
# COMPACT_ATOMS: atom_id res chain seq x y z
N MET A 1 -30.95 -0.50 2.38
CA MET A 1 -30.28 -0.50 3.71
C MET A 1 -28.80 -0.38 3.46
N ASP A 2 -28.28 0.84 3.56
CA ASP A 2 -26.86 1.16 3.33
C ASP A 2 -26.01 0.66 4.51
N ALA A 3 -25.54 -0.58 4.41
CA ALA A 3 -24.69 -1.20 5.42
C ALA A 3 -23.21 -0.92 5.13
N CYS A 4 -22.78 0.34 5.29
CA CYS A 4 -21.36 0.64 5.56
C CYS A 4 -21.20 2.09 6.05
N ASN A 5 -21.75 2.40 7.22
CA ASN A 5 -21.32 3.61 7.92
C ASN A 5 -19.98 3.28 8.61
N LEU A 6 -18.88 3.88 8.17
CA LEU A 6 -17.70 4.03 9.03
C LEU A 6 -18.16 4.85 10.24
N VAL A 7 -18.55 4.17 11.32
CA VAL A 7 -19.02 4.83 12.53
C VAL A 7 -17.80 5.29 13.31
N ASN A 8 -17.42 6.56 13.13
CA ASN A 8 -16.35 7.19 13.89
C ASN A 8 -16.84 7.53 15.32
N LYS A 9 -16.19 6.97 16.34
CA LYS A 9 -16.36 7.39 17.74
C LYS A 9 -15.00 7.65 18.40
N LYS A 10 -14.94 8.79 19.11
CA LYS A 10 -13.81 9.45 19.79
C LYS A 10 -12.60 9.76 18.90
N LYS A 11 -12.44 11.05 18.56
CA LYS A 11 -11.23 11.60 17.93
C LYS A 11 -10.30 12.08 19.03
N GLU A 12 -9.28 11.30 19.34
CA GLU A 12 -8.13 11.81 20.09
C GLU A 12 -7.10 12.30 19.06
N GLN A 13 -6.80 13.59 19.10
CA GLN A 13 -5.80 14.21 18.23
C GLN A 13 -4.53 14.43 19.03
N SER A 14 -3.41 13.96 18.48
CA SER A 14 -2.08 14.22 19.00
C SER A 14 -1.26 14.95 17.93
N VAL A 15 -0.54 15.97 18.35
CA VAL A 15 0.34 16.74 17.47
C VAL A 15 1.78 16.46 17.90
N LEU A 16 2.58 15.97 16.97
CA LEU A 16 3.99 15.70 17.18
C LEU A 16 4.82 16.68 16.35
N TYR A 17 5.69 17.41 17.04
CA TYR A 17 6.72 18.22 16.42
C TYR A 17 8.00 17.39 16.35
N ALA A 18 8.56 17.25 15.16
CA ALA A 18 9.82 16.56 14.96
C ALA A 18 10.77 17.44 14.16
N SER A 19 12.05 17.41 14.53
CA SER A 19 13.10 18.04 13.77
C SER A 19 13.41 17.16 12.56
N PHE A 20 13.24 17.72 11.37
CA PHE A 20 13.59 17.08 10.12
C PHE A 20 14.67 17.91 9.41
N PRO A 21 15.47 17.31 8.51
CA PRO A 21 16.44 18.07 7.72
C PRO A 21 15.77 19.19 6.92
N GLU A 22 16.41 20.35 6.87
CA GLU A 22 15.95 21.45 6.02
C GLU A 22 15.95 21.02 4.54
N MET A 23 14.89 21.34 3.80
CA MET A 23 14.77 21.00 2.38
C MET A 23 15.91 21.60 1.52
N SER A 24 16.49 22.72 1.96
CA SER A 24 17.69 23.36 1.39
C SER A 24 18.92 22.44 1.38
N ASN A 25 19.02 21.52 2.34
CA ASN A 25 20.13 20.57 2.49
C ASN A 25 19.87 19.22 1.82
N LEU A 26 18.65 19.03 1.32
CA LEU A 26 18.22 17.81 0.65
C LEU A 26 18.25 17.96 -0.88
N CYS A 27 18.30 16.82 -1.56
CA CYS A 27 18.10 16.74 -3.00
C CYS A 27 17.20 15.55 -3.34
N CYS A 28 16.42 15.67 -4.42
CA CYS A 28 15.55 14.61 -4.91
C CYS A 28 16.14 14.02 -6.19
N ALA A 29 16.66 12.81 -6.09
CA ALA A 29 17.04 11.98 -7.23
C ALA A 29 15.79 11.37 -7.87
N ILE A 30 15.75 11.40 -9.20
CA ILE A 30 14.73 10.71 -10.01
C ILE A 30 15.37 9.43 -10.51
N CYS A 31 14.77 8.30 -10.13
CA CYS A 31 15.26 6.98 -10.50
C CYS A 31 14.24 6.31 -11.42
N GLU A 32 14.67 5.89 -12.60
CA GLU A 32 13.86 5.09 -13.51
C GLU A 32 14.10 3.61 -13.30
N ILE A 33 13.02 2.84 -13.42
CA ILE A 33 13.04 1.39 -13.35
C ILE A 33 13.19 0.85 -14.76
N ASP A 34 14.22 0.03 -14.95
CA ASP A 34 14.35 -0.77 -16.15
C ASP A 34 13.49 -2.04 -16.04
N PHE A 35 12.42 -2.10 -16.85
CA PHE A 35 11.53 -3.27 -16.94
C PHE A 35 12.02 -4.33 -17.93
N VAL A 36 13.07 -4.04 -18.72
CA VAL A 36 13.65 -5.04 -19.63
C VAL A 36 14.32 -6.15 -18.83
N GLU A 37 14.79 -5.87 -17.61
CA GLU A 37 15.50 -6.81 -16.74
C GLU A 37 14.60 -7.64 -15.79
N VAL A 38 13.29 -7.79 -16.05
CA VAL A 38 12.40 -8.53 -15.13
C VAL A 38 12.76 -10.03 -15.09
N HIS A 39 13.56 -10.43 -14.12
CA HIS A 39 13.92 -11.83 -13.84
C HIS A 39 13.25 -12.40 -12.57
N ASP A 40 12.64 -11.56 -11.74
CA ASP A 40 12.07 -12.01 -10.46
C ASP A 40 10.61 -12.45 -10.61
N ALA A 41 10.37 -13.76 -10.52
CA ALA A 41 9.05 -14.38 -10.60
C ALA A 41 8.04 -13.86 -9.54
N SER A 42 8.52 -13.14 -8.52
CA SER A 42 7.69 -12.51 -7.49
C SER A 42 6.97 -11.25 -7.99
N ALA A 43 7.51 -10.54 -8.97
CA ALA A 43 6.89 -9.34 -9.56
C ALA A 43 5.99 -9.71 -10.75
N LYS A 44 4.66 -9.60 -10.58
CA LYS A 44 3.68 -9.94 -11.63
C LYS A 44 3.24 -8.74 -12.48
N SER A 45 3.67 -7.54 -12.14
CA SER A 45 3.39 -6.31 -12.86
C SER A 45 4.50 -5.29 -12.62
N ASN A 46 4.61 -4.31 -13.52
CA ASN A 46 5.52 -3.18 -13.37
C ASN A 46 5.25 -2.40 -12.08
N PHE A 47 3.98 -2.20 -11.72
CA PHE A 47 3.57 -1.64 -10.43
C PHE A 47 4.13 -2.42 -9.22
N HIS A 48 4.05 -3.75 -9.25
CA HIS A 48 4.59 -4.58 -8.17
C HIS A 48 6.12 -4.44 -8.09
N TRP A 49 6.80 -4.43 -9.24
CA TRP A 49 8.23 -4.29 -9.30
C TRP A 49 8.71 -2.93 -8.75
N GLN A 50 8.05 -1.84 -9.14
CA GLN A 50 8.29 -0.51 -8.59
C GLN A 50 8.12 -0.47 -7.06
N THR A 51 7.05 -1.10 -6.57
CA THR A 51 6.77 -1.19 -5.13
C THR A 51 7.88 -1.93 -4.39
N ILE A 52 8.31 -3.09 -4.90
CA ILE A 52 9.41 -3.87 -4.30
C ILE A 52 10.70 -3.04 -4.29
N LYS A 53 11.10 -2.45 -5.42
CA LYS A 53 12.34 -1.66 -5.53
C LYS A 53 12.34 -0.48 -4.57
N CYS A 54 11.23 0.27 -4.51
CA CYS A 54 11.11 1.42 -3.61
C CYS A 54 11.20 0.98 -2.14
N ARG A 55 10.49 -0.10 -1.76
CA ARG A 55 10.56 -0.64 -0.40
C ARG A 55 11.96 -1.13 -0.03
N LEU A 56 12.66 -1.78 -0.95
CA LEU A 56 14.04 -2.24 -0.71
C LEU A 56 15.00 -1.08 -0.46
N LEU A 57 14.90 0.01 -1.25
CA LEU A 57 15.69 1.22 -1.02
C LEU A 57 15.48 1.77 0.41
N ILE A 58 14.22 1.88 0.84
CA ILE A 58 13.84 2.40 2.17
C ILE A 58 14.39 1.51 3.30
N HIS A 59 14.39 0.19 3.11
CA HIS A 59 14.86 -0.74 4.15
C HIS A 59 16.38 -0.83 4.22
N LEU A 60 17.06 -0.78 3.08
CA LEU A 60 18.50 -1.04 2.99
C LEU A 60 19.36 0.22 3.14
N ILE A 61 18.78 1.40 2.95
CA ILE A 61 19.50 2.67 3.04
C ILE A 61 18.82 3.54 4.09
N SER A 62 19.51 3.79 5.21
CA SER A 62 18.98 4.58 6.33
C SER A 62 18.85 6.07 6.01
N ASP A 63 19.73 6.59 5.15
CA ASP A 63 19.85 8.03 4.84
C ASP A 63 18.93 8.49 3.71
N VAL A 64 17.93 7.69 3.33
CA VAL A 64 16.99 8.03 2.27
C VAL A 64 15.55 7.86 2.70
N ILE A 65 14.71 8.73 2.15
CA ILE A 65 13.27 8.51 2.07
C ILE A 65 12.91 8.40 0.59
N ALA A 66 11.93 7.59 0.25
CA ALA A 66 11.55 7.37 -1.13
C ALA A 66 10.04 7.17 -1.29
N SER A 67 9.56 7.38 -2.51
CA SER A 67 8.20 7.03 -2.92
C SER A 67 8.17 6.70 -4.41
N PRO A 68 7.33 5.75 -4.84
CA PRO A 68 6.89 5.65 -6.23
C PRO A 68 6.31 6.99 -6.70
N VAL A 69 6.53 7.37 -7.96
CA VAL A 69 5.93 8.57 -8.54
C VAL A 69 4.48 8.28 -8.89
N MET A 70 3.55 9.10 -8.41
CA MET A 70 2.13 8.93 -8.68
C MET A 70 1.81 9.05 -10.18
N GLY A 71 0.94 8.18 -10.68
CA GLY A 71 0.50 8.18 -12.08
C GLY A 71 1.46 7.49 -13.07
N THR A 72 2.56 6.93 -12.59
CA THR A 72 3.51 6.20 -13.42
C THR A 72 4.11 5.02 -12.66
N GLU A 73 4.29 3.91 -13.36
CA GLU A 73 4.94 2.73 -12.80
C GLU A 73 6.47 2.81 -12.95
N ARG A 74 7.00 3.79 -13.71
CA ARG A 74 8.40 3.82 -14.15
C ARG A 74 9.37 4.48 -13.19
N TYR A 75 8.92 5.45 -12.40
CA TYR A 75 9.82 6.34 -11.67
C TYR A 75 9.66 6.21 -10.16
N ILE A 76 10.77 6.39 -9.44
CA ILE A 76 10.83 6.49 -7.98
C ILE A 76 11.53 7.81 -7.65
N PHE A 77 10.95 8.59 -6.72
CA PHE A 77 11.66 9.69 -6.07
C PHE A 77 12.46 9.16 -4.89
N VAL A 78 13.72 9.55 -4.81
CA VAL A 78 14.61 9.27 -3.68
C VAL A 78 15.13 10.60 -3.16
N ILE A 79 14.86 10.90 -1.90
CA ILE A 79 15.35 12.11 -1.23
C ILE A 79 16.46 11.70 -0.27
N THR A 80 17.57 12.41 -0.36
CA THR A 80 18.74 12.21 0.49
C THR A 80 19.41 13.54 0.81
N HIS A 81 20.38 13.52 1.70
CA HIS A 81 21.21 14.70 1.99
C HIS A 81 22.15 14.99 0.81
N LYS A 82 22.35 16.27 0.47
CA LYS A 82 23.22 16.67 -0.66
C LYS A 82 24.62 16.08 -0.56
N GLN A 83 25.19 16.05 0.64
CA GLN A 83 26.51 15.47 0.91
C GLN A 83 26.57 13.96 0.59
N PHE A 84 25.49 13.22 0.83
CA PHE A 84 25.43 11.80 0.55
C PHE A 84 25.41 11.53 -0.97
N SER A 85 24.68 12.36 -1.73
CA SER A 85 24.63 12.29 -3.19
C SER A 85 25.95 12.71 -3.84
N GLN A 86 26.59 13.78 -3.35
CA GLN A 86 27.83 14.32 -3.94
C GLN A 86 29.00 13.33 -3.91
N ASN A 87 28.99 12.38 -2.98
CA ASN A 87 30.04 11.38 -2.84
C ASN A 87 29.88 10.19 -3.82
N GLY A 88 28.92 10.22 -4.76
CA GLY A 88 28.67 9.16 -5.74
C GLY A 88 28.08 7.86 -5.14
N ARG A 89 27.89 7.82 -3.82
CA ARG A 89 27.39 6.64 -3.09
C ARG A 89 25.98 6.30 -3.49
N LEU A 90 25.12 7.31 -3.68
CA LEU A 90 23.74 7.09 -4.09
C LEU A 90 23.68 6.42 -5.46
N GLU A 91 24.40 6.95 -6.44
CA GLU A 91 24.45 6.44 -7.82
C GLU A 91 24.97 4.99 -7.86
N GLN A 92 26.00 4.68 -7.07
CA GLN A 92 26.50 3.31 -6.95
C GLN A 92 25.44 2.36 -6.38
N ILE A 93 24.74 2.79 -5.33
CA ILE A 93 23.66 2.00 -4.73
C ILE A 93 22.52 1.81 -5.75
N LEU A 94 22.08 2.87 -6.42
CA LEU A 94 21.03 2.80 -7.44
C LEU A 94 21.38 1.83 -8.57
N ARG A 95 22.65 1.83 -9.03
CA ARG A 95 23.15 0.84 -10.01
C ARG A 95 23.05 -0.60 -9.48
N ASN A 96 23.40 -0.85 -8.22
CA ASN A 96 23.23 -2.17 -7.61
C ASN A 96 21.74 -2.59 -7.52
N PHE A 97 20.85 -1.61 -7.33
CA PHE A 97 19.41 -1.82 -7.42
C PHE A 97 18.88 -1.88 -8.85
N LYS A 98 19.72 -1.79 -9.88
CA LYS A 98 19.32 -1.76 -11.30
C LYS A 98 18.31 -0.64 -11.57
N LEU A 99 18.57 0.53 -10.98
CA LEU A 99 17.81 1.75 -11.20
C LEU A 99 18.67 2.72 -12.01
N VAL A 100 18.06 3.32 -13.02
CA VAL A 100 18.71 4.31 -13.88
C VAL A 100 18.53 5.69 -13.24
N TYR A 101 19.65 6.34 -12.89
CA TYR A 101 19.62 7.69 -12.34
C TYR A 101 19.38 8.71 -13.46
N GLN A 102 18.26 9.41 -13.40
CA GLN A 102 17.84 10.41 -14.40
C GLN A 102 18.26 11.85 -14.03
N GLY A 103 18.89 12.03 -12.88
CA GLY A 103 19.32 13.33 -12.37
C GLY A 103 18.68 13.69 -11.03
N SER A 104 19.05 14.87 -10.53
CA SER A 104 18.62 15.39 -9.24
C SER A 104 18.02 16.78 -9.37
N ARG A 105 17.04 17.07 -8.52
CA ARG A 105 16.33 18.35 -8.48
C ARG A 105 16.14 18.84 -7.05
N PRO A 106 15.87 20.14 -6.85
CA PRO A 106 15.43 20.66 -5.56
C PRO A 106 14.19 19.91 -5.06
N VAL A 107 14.11 19.71 -3.75
CA VAL A 107 12.97 19.05 -3.13
C VAL A 107 11.80 20.03 -3.07
N THR A 108 10.62 19.63 -3.56
CA THR A 108 9.37 20.38 -3.36
C THR A 108 8.61 19.83 -2.15
N THR A 109 7.70 20.63 -1.60
CA THR A 109 6.90 20.26 -0.43
C THR A 109 6.09 18.98 -0.69
N GLU A 110 5.49 18.86 -1.88
CA GLU A 110 4.66 17.72 -2.29
C GLU A 110 5.50 16.44 -2.37
N VAL A 111 6.68 16.53 -2.99
CA VAL A 111 7.60 15.40 -3.13
C VAL A 111 8.12 14.95 -1.77
N TYR A 112 8.45 15.90 -0.88
CA TYR A 112 8.90 15.59 0.47
C TYR A 112 7.82 14.90 1.30
N LYS A 113 6.59 15.45 1.31
CA LYS A 113 5.44 14.83 1.99
C LYS A 113 5.15 13.42 1.47
N SER A 114 5.18 13.24 0.14
CA SER A 114 4.93 11.95 -0.49
C SER A 114 5.98 10.90 -0.09
N CYS A 115 7.27 11.23 -0.22
CA CYS A 115 8.37 10.33 0.15
C CYS A 115 8.36 9.99 1.64
N LEU A 116 8.08 10.97 2.50
CA LEU A 116 8.04 10.75 3.92
C LEU A 116 6.84 9.88 4.34
N ARG A 117 5.64 10.16 3.80
CA ARG A 117 4.45 9.34 4.05
C ARG A 117 4.67 7.90 3.61
N TYR A 118 5.20 7.69 2.40
CA TYR A 118 5.45 6.35 1.88
C TYR A 118 6.54 5.61 2.65
N THR A 119 7.60 6.31 3.06
CA THR A 119 8.68 5.73 3.89
C THR A 119 8.15 5.34 5.26
N MET A 120 7.37 6.20 5.93
CA MET A 120 6.72 5.87 7.20
C MET A 120 5.83 4.64 7.05
N GLN A 121 4.92 4.64 6.05
CA GLN A 121 4.07 3.49 5.74
C GLN A 121 4.88 2.21 5.59
N THR A 122 5.96 2.26 4.83
CA THR A 122 6.83 1.12 4.54
C THR A 122 7.52 0.60 5.80
N LYS A 123 7.98 1.49 6.68
CA LYS A 123 8.72 1.12 7.91
C LYS A 123 7.82 0.57 9.02
N ILE A 124 6.57 1.03 9.11
CA ILE A 124 5.63 0.59 10.16
C ILE A 124 4.81 -0.64 9.75
N ALA A 125 4.77 -0.96 8.45
CA ALA A 125 4.22 -2.21 7.98
C ALA A 125 5.08 -3.40 8.46
N PRO A 126 4.48 -4.57 8.74
CA PRO A 126 3.05 -4.87 8.65
C PRO A 126 2.33 -4.70 10.00
N LEU A 127 2.93 -4.01 10.98
CA LEU A 127 2.30 -3.74 12.27
C LEU A 127 1.22 -2.66 12.16
N TRP A 128 1.37 -1.76 11.20
CA TRP A 128 0.39 -0.76 10.80
C TRP A 128 0.28 -0.77 9.28
N ASN A 129 -0.89 -1.15 8.75
CA ASN A 129 -1.11 -1.36 7.33
C ASN A 129 -1.96 -0.24 6.75
N LYS A 130 -1.64 0.22 5.54
CA LYS A 130 -2.44 1.25 4.88
C LYS A 130 -3.79 0.68 4.43
N VAL A 131 -4.87 1.33 4.83
CA VAL A 131 -6.22 1.16 4.30
C VAL A 131 -6.76 2.55 4.04
N ASP A 132 -6.94 2.89 2.76
CA ASP A 132 -7.30 4.22 2.32
C ASP A 132 -6.33 5.28 2.89
N ASP A 133 -6.84 6.28 3.61
CA ASP A 133 -6.06 7.30 4.30
C ASP A 133 -5.60 6.91 5.71
N TYR A 134 -5.93 5.71 6.18
CA TYR A 134 -5.67 5.24 7.54
C TYR A 134 -4.54 4.22 7.60
N PHE A 135 -3.82 4.22 8.72
CA PHE A 135 -2.96 3.14 9.16
C PHE A 135 -3.69 2.27 10.16
N VAL A 136 -3.98 1.02 9.81
CA VAL A 136 -4.75 0.08 10.62
C VAL A 136 -3.82 -0.89 11.32
N GLN A 137 -4.01 -1.07 12.62
CA GLN A 137 -3.11 -1.85 13.44
C GLN A 137 -3.27 -3.38 13.22
N GLY A 138 -2.14 -4.07 13.12
CA GLY A 138 -2.03 -5.52 13.14
C GLY A 138 -2.05 -6.16 11.75
N LYS A 139 -1.39 -7.32 11.62
CA LYS A 139 -1.27 -8.07 10.36
C LYS A 139 -2.61 -8.65 9.87
N ASN A 140 -3.52 -8.92 10.80
CA ASN A 140 -4.80 -9.59 10.55
C ASN A 140 -5.99 -8.64 10.79
N PHE A 141 -5.81 -7.34 10.55
CA PHE A 141 -6.80 -6.31 10.85
C PHE A 141 -8.19 -6.55 10.21
N TYR A 142 -8.23 -7.29 9.10
CA TYR A 142 -9.45 -7.66 8.38
C TYR A 142 -10.28 -8.77 9.06
N ASN A 143 -9.78 -9.40 10.13
CA ASN A 143 -10.49 -10.44 10.87
C ASN A 143 -11.30 -9.91 12.07
N PHE A 144 -11.20 -8.61 12.40
CA PHE A 144 -11.79 -8.05 13.62
C PHE A 144 -13.11 -7.31 13.35
N ILE A 145 -14.21 -7.88 13.82
CA ILE A 145 -15.57 -7.31 13.67
C ILE A 145 -15.80 -6.14 14.63
N GLU A 146 -15.21 -6.20 15.82
CA GLU A 146 -15.47 -5.26 16.91
C GLU A 146 -14.88 -3.85 16.65
N GLY A 147 -13.97 -3.76 15.69
CA GLY A 147 -13.24 -2.55 15.32
C GLY A 147 -11.75 -2.69 15.61
N THR A 148 -10.93 -2.10 14.75
CA THR A 148 -9.47 -2.12 14.85
C THR A 148 -8.95 -0.71 15.07
N ARG A 149 -7.94 -0.57 15.93
CA ARG A 149 -7.25 0.71 16.12
C ARG A 149 -6.65 1.19 14.82
N ALA A 150 -6.89 2.45 14.49
CA ALA A 150 -6.42 3.09 13.30
C ALA A 150 -5.86 4.48 13.61
N LEU A 151 -4.96 4.94 12.75
CA LEU A 151 -4.36 6.26 12.82
C LEU A 151 -4.50 6.93 11.46
N LYS A 152 -5.09 8.12 11.43
CA LYS A 152 -4.91 9.02 10.29
C LYS A 152 -3.67 9.88 10.54
N LEU A 153 -2.82 10.03 9.54
CA LEU A 153 -1.63 10.87 9.58
C LEU A 153 -1.80 12.02 8.59
N ASP A 154 -1.64 13.24 9.08
CA ASP A 154 -1.50 14.44 8.27
C ASP A 154 -0.11 15.05 8.47
N ILE A 155 0.54 15.41 7.35
CA ILE A 155 1.88 16.00 7.34
C ILE A 155 1.77 17.47 6.94
N LEU A 156 2.09 18.35 7.88
CA LEU A 156 2.13 19.80 7.68
C LEU A 156 3.58 20.26 7.63
N ILE A 157 3.88 21.16 6.70
CA ILE A 157 5.21 21.75 6.52
C ILE A 157 4.98 23.25 6.38
N GLU A 158 5.47 24.02 7.36
CA GLU A 158 5.36 25.48 7.42
C GLU A 158 6.73 26.05 7.81
N ASP A 159 7.25 26.99 7.02
CA ASP A 159 8.41 27.83 7.37
C ASP A 159 9.55 27.11 8.12
N ARG A 160 9.98 25.97 7.56
CA ARG A 160 11.06 25.07 8.05
C ARG A 160 10.73 24.18 9.23
N LYS A 161 9.50 24.21 9.74
CA LYS A 161 9.00 23.27 10.73
C LYS A 161 8.08 22.26 10.07
N MET A 162 8.25 21.01 10.46
CA MET A 162 7.35 19.95 10.04
C MET A 162 6.59 19.42 11.25
N CYS A 163 5.30 19.22 11.05
CA CYS A 163 4.35 18.79 12.05
C CYS A 163 3.63 17.53 11.57
N LEU A 164 3.64 16.50 12.41
CA LEU A 164 2.91 15.25 12.21
C LEU A 164 1.64 15.32 13.08
N GLN A 165 0.49 15.41 12.45
CA GLN A 165 -0.79 15.32 13.15
C GLN A 165 -1.32 13.89 13.05
N LEU A 166 -1.58 13.29 14.20
CA LEU A 166 -2.10 11.94 14.32
C LEU A 166 -3.52 12.00 14.89
N HIS A 167 -4.47 11.39 14.19
CA HIS A 167 -5.84 11.21 14.68
C HIS A 167 -6.07 9.73 14.94
N ALA A 168 -6.24 9.39 16.22
CA ALA A 168 -6.60 8.03 16.62
C ALA A 168 -8.09 7.79 16.38
N GLU A 169 -8.39 6.70 15.69
CA GLU A 169 -9.76 6.27 15.38
C GLU A 169 -9.90 4.75 15.58
N ILE A 170 -11.14 4.28 15.69
CA ILE A 170 -11.49 2.85 15.65
C ILE A 170 -12.21 2.59 14.33
N LEU A 171 -11.59 1.82 13.44
CA LEU A 171 -12.18 1.44 12.17
C LEU A 171 -12.88 0.11 12.26
N LYS A 172 -14.14 0.08 11.84
CA LYS A 172 -14.88 -1.16 11.61
C LYS A 172 -14.79 -1.50 10.13
N ILE A 173 -14.11 -2.60 9.83
CA ILE A 173 -13.98 -3.11 8.47
C ILE A 173 -14.91 -4.33 8.38
N PRO A 174 -16.14 -4.17 7.84
CA PRO A 174 -17.01 -5.31 7.64
C PRO A 174 -16.36 -6.23 6.60
N TYR A 175 -16.37 -7.53 6.87
CA TYR A 175 -16.06 -8.53 5.86
C TYR A 175 -17.36 -9.21 5.43
N ILE A 176 -17.35 -9.70 4.20
CA ILE A 176 -18.51 -10.33 3.58
C ILE A 176 -18.38 -11.84 3.70
N LYS A 177 -19.45 -12.48 4.16
CA LYS A 177 -19.62 -13.93 4.08
C LYS A 177 -20.60 -14.27 2.97
N LEU A 178 -20.45 -15.47 2.39
CA LEU A 178 -21.43 -15.98 1.43
C LEU A 178 -22.80 -16.15 2.09
N GLU A 179 -22.81 -16.56 3.36
CA GLU A 179 -24.01 -16.70 4.21
C GLU A 179 -24.82 -15.40 4.34
N ASP A 180 -24.19 -14.23 4.19
CA ASP A 180 -24.88 -12.94 4.29
C ASP A 180 -25.82 -12.69 3.09
N TYR A 181 -25.65 -13.44 1.99
CA TYR A 181 -26.31 -13.16 0.72
C TYR A 181 -26.91 -14.38 0.01
N LEU A 182 -26.42 -15.59 0.30
CA LEU A 182 -26.86 -16.83 -0.34
C LEU A 182 -27.67 -17.68 0.62
N SER A 183 -28.63 -18.44 0.09
CA SER A 183 -29.39 -19.39 0.90
C SER A 183 -28.50 -20.54 1.40
N PRO A 184 -28.80 -21.14 2.56
CA PRO A 184 -28.04 -22.27 3.10
C PRO A 184 -27.93 -23.46 2.13
N SER A 185 -28.94 -23.67 1.28
CA SER A 185 -28.93 -24.71 0.25
C SER A 185 -27.84 -24.47 -0.81
N ILE A 186 -27.75 -23.26 -1.36
CA ILE A 186 -26.71 -22.89 -2.35
C ILE A 186 -25.32 -23.05 -1.73
N ILE A 187 -25.15 -22.59 -0.50
CA ILE A 187 -23.87 -22.67 0.22
C ILE A 187 -23.49 -24.13 0.45
N SER A 188 -24.43 -24.97 0.86
CA SER A 188 -24.18 -26.40 1.06
C SER A 188 -23.75 -27.08 -0.24
N HIS A 189 -24.39 -26.77 -1.36
CA HIS A 189 -23.98 -27.28 -2.68
C HIS A 189 -22.59 -26.79 -3.08
N PHE A 190 -22.29 -25.50 -2.91
CA PHE A 190 -20.97 -24.95 -3.19
C PHE A 190 -19.87 -25.59 -2.34
N LEU A 191 -20.15 -25.81 -1.04
CA LEU A 191 -19.19 -26.43 -0.13
C LEU A 191 -18.95 -27.91 -0.45
N ALA A 192 -20.00 -28.65 -0.83
CA ALA A 192 -19.91 -30.06 -1.20
C ALA A 192 -19.19 -30.29 -2.55
N ASP A 193 -19.28 -29.36 -3.49
CA ASP A 193 -18.62 -29.46 -4.80
C ASP A 193 -17.12 -29.12 -4.69
N PRO A 194 -16.18 -30.04 -5.02
CA PRO A 194 -14.75 -29.76 -5.06
C PRO A 194 -14.37 -28.62 -6.03
N LYS A 195 -15.15 -28.44 -7.10
CA LYS A 195 -14.98 -27.37 -8.12
C LYS A 195 -16.03 -26.27 -7.97
N GLY A 196 -16.59 -26.13 -6.77
CA GLY A 196 -17.68 -25.23 -6.48
C GLY A 196 -17.52 -23.87 -7.14
N TYR A 197 -18.58 -23.47 -7.86
CA TYR A 197 -18.69 -22.21 -8.55
C TYR A 197 -20.10 -21.65 -8.33
N VAL A 198 -20.18 -20.37 -7.99
CA VAL A 198 -21.46 -19.64 -7.88
C VAL A 198 -21.37 -18.38 -8.73
N ASP A 199 -22.26 -18.28 -9.71
CA ASP A 199 -22.48 -17.05 -10.47
C ASP A 199 -23.31 -16.08 -9.61
N LEU A 200 -22.63 -15.06 -9.08
CA LEU A 200 -23.25 -14.05 -8.22
C LEU A 200 -23.94 -12.93 -9.02
N SER A 201 -23.74 -12.86 -10.34
CA SER A 201 -24.34 -11.81 -11.18
C SER A 201 -25.86 -11.88 -11.21
N ARG A 202 -26.42 -13.06 -10.92
CA ARG A 202 -27.86 -13.33 -10.84
C ARG A 202 -28.50 -12.82 -9.53
N TYR A 203 -27.67 -12.49 -8.55
CA TYR A 203 -28.11 -12.00 -7.25
C TYR A 203 -27.91 -10.48 -7.20
N ASN A 204 -28.87 -9.77 -6.61
CA ASN A 204 -28.76 -8.33 -6.42
C ASN A 204 -27.90 -8.00 -5.20
N LEU A 205 -26.59 -8.29 -5.30
CA LEU A 205 -25.63 -8.04 -4.23
C LEU A 205 -25.27 -6.55 -4.15
N PRO A 206 -25.04 -6.01 -2.94
CA PRO A 206 -24.52 -4.67 -2.77
C PRO A 206 -23.08 -4.56 -3.30
N PHE A 207 -22.64 -3.32 -3.55
CA PHE A 207 -21.23 -3.05 -3.80
C PHE A 207 -20.39 -3.35 -2.57
N VAL A 208 -19.19 -3.85 -2.81
CA VAL A 208 -18.21 -4.20 -1.79
C VAL A 208 -17.01 -3.28 -1.86
N TYR A 209 -16.33 -3.07 -0.74
CA TYR A 209 -15.12 -2.23 -0.71
C TYR A 209 -13.87 -3.10 -0.83
N VAL A 210 -12.99 -2.77 -1.78
CA VAL A 210 -11.77 -3.55 -2.06
C VAL A 210 -10.55 -2.90 -1.41
N LEU A 211 -9.97 -3.61 -0.46
CA LEU A 211 -8.74 -3.20 0.24
C LEU A 211 -7.50 -3.30 -0.69
N PRO A 212 -6.46 -2.48 -0.46
CA PRO A 212 -6.39 -1.42 0.55
C PRO A 212 -7.05 -0.10 0.10
N SER A 213 -7.43 0.03 -1.17
CA SER A 213 -7.87 1.30 -1.77
C SER A 213 -9.30 1.75 -1.44
N THR A 214 -10.08 0.90 -0.76
CA THR A 214 -11.50 1.11 -0.45
C THR A 214 -12.35 1.52 -1.66
N LYS A 215 -11.95 1.11 -2.87
CA LYS A 215 -12.77 1.30 -4.07
C LYS A 215 -13.95 0.35 -4.07
N LYS A 216 -15.09 0.81 -4.59
CA LYS A 216 -16.28 -0.04 -4.77
C LYS A 216 -16.06 -1.04 -5.90
N GLY A 217 -16.39 -2.30 -5.65
CA GLY A 217 -16.40 -3.39 -6.61
C GLY A 217 -17.73 -4.13 -6.58
N LYS A 218 -18.08 -4.78 -7.70
CA LYS A 218 -19.23 -5.69 -7.77
C LYS A 218 -18.73 -7.13 -7.69
N LEU A 219 -19.33 -7.93 -6.82
CA LEU A 219 -19.07 -9.37 -6.78
C LEU A 219 -19.78 -10.03 -7.97
N LEU A 220 -19.00 -10.70 -8.83
CA LEU A 220 -19.50 -11.34 -10.04
C LEU A 220 -19.67 -12.85 -9.87
N SER A 221 -18.72 -13.50 -9.20
CA SER A 221 -18.77 -14.94 -8.94
C SER A 221 -17.84 -15.31 -7.78
N VAL A 222 -18.04 -16.51 -7.23
CA VAL A 222 -17.12 -17.14 -6.28
C VAL A 222 -16.77 -18.54 -6.79
N SER A 223 -15.49 -18.88 -6.74
CA SER A 223 -14.93 -20.11 -7.30
C SER A 223 -13.89 -20.69 -6.36
N LYS A 224 -13.86 -22.02 -6.23
CA LYS A 224 -12.77 -22.77 -5.57
C LYS A 224 -11.55 -22.99 -6.47
N GLU A 225 -11.69 -22.72 -7.76
CA GLU A 225 -10.61 -22.82 -8.74
C GLU A 225 -10.19 -21.42 -9.22
N LEU A 226 -8.88 -21.24 -9.45
CA LEU A 226 -8.37 -20.04 -10.11
C LEU A 226 -8.87 -20.00 -11.56
N PRO A 227 -9.23 -18.81 -12.09
CA PRO A 227 -9.59 -18.68 -13.51
C PRO A 227 -8.48 -19.19 -14.43
N ALA A 228 -8.83 -19.80 -15.56
CA ALA A 228 -7.84 -20.32 -16.51
C ALA A 228 -6.83 -19.26 -17.01
N LYS A 229 -7.24 -17.99 -17.04
CA LYS A 229 -6.39 -16.84 -17.41
C LYS A 229 -5.73 -16.14 -16.21
N CYS A 230 -5.63 -16.80 -15.07
CA CYS A 230 -5.01 -16.22 -13.87
C CYS A 230 -3.50 -16.04 -14.07
N ALA A 231 -2.96 -14.89 -13.64
CA ALA A 231 -1.51 -14.64 -13.65
C ALA A 231 -0.75 -15.46 -12.57
N PHE A 232 -1.48 -16.12 -11.66
CA PHE A 232 -0.93 -16.91 -10.58
C PHE A 232 -1.19 -18.40 -10.84
N LYS A 233 -0.15 -19.21 -10.64
CA LYS A 233 -0.23 -20.67 -10.80
C LYS A 233 -1.14 -21.31 -9.75
N ASP A 234 -1.09 -20.79 -8.53
CA ASP A 234 -1.74 -21.35 -7.35
C ASP A 234 -2.05 -20.25 -6.32
N TYR A 235 -2.84 -20.62 -5.31
CA TYR A 235 -3.22 -19.72 -4.22
C TYR A 235 -2.03 -19.29 -3.35
N ASP A 236 -0.94 -20.06 -3.31
CA ASP A 236 0.25 -19.69 -2.56
C ASP A 236 1.00 -18.54 -3.23
N GLN A 237 1.14 -18.56 -4.55
CA GLN A 237 1.69 -17.43 -5.31
C GLN A 237 0.83 -16.19 -5.16
N LEU A 238 -0.49 -16.33 -5.23
CA LEU A 238 -1.43 -15.22 -5.01
C LEU A 238 -1.25 -14.63 -3.60
N ARG A 239 -1.15 -15.48 -2.57
CA ARG A 239 -0.93 -15.05 -1.18
C ARG A 239 0.41 -14.33 -1.01
N ARG A 240 1.50 -14.87 -1.59
CA ARG A 240 2.83 -14.24 -1.54
C ARG A 240 2.82 -12.87 -2.21
N HIS A 241 2.16 -12.75 -3.36
CA HIS A 241 2.01 -11.47 -4.07
C HIS A 241 1.35 -10.42 -3.17
N TRP A 242 0.18 -10.70 -2.60
CA TRP A 242 -0.51 -9.73 -1.74
C TRP A 242 0.28 -9.39 -0.47
N LYS A 243 1.00 -10.34 0.12
CA LYS A 243 1.89 -10.07 1.27
C LYS A 243 3.01 -9.08 0.95
N ASN A 244 3.49 -9.05 -0.29
CA ASN A 244 4.54 -8.14 -0.73
C ASN A 244 3.99 -6.78 -1.19
N MET A 245 2.68 -6.69 -1.43
CA MET A 245 1.97 -5.48 -1.84
C MET A 245 1.47 -4.62 -0.67
N VAL A 246 1.13 -5.24 0.47
CA VAL A 246 0.61 -4.57 1.67
C VAL A 246 1.76 -4.02 2.52
#